data_AF-A0A8S2ZS41-F1
#
_entry.id   AF-A0A8S2ZS41-F1
#
_cell.length_a   1.000
_cell.length_b   1.000
_cell.length_c   1.000
_cell.angle_alpha   90.00
_cell.angle_beta   90.00
_cell.angle_gamma   90.00
#
_symmetry.space_group_name_H-M   'P 1'
#
loop_
_entity.id
_entity.type
_entity.pdbx_description
1 polymer ?
#
loop_
_entity_poly.entity_id
_entity_poly.type
_entity_poly.pdbx_seq_one_letter_code
_entity_poly.pdbx_strand_id
1 'polypeptide(L)' 'MVSVVHIVGTPSTVSQASGAILHHTLGNGDFRVFANMYKEVTIAQTNLT' A
#
# COMPACT_ATOMS: atom_id res chain seq x y z
N MET A 1 22.28 -0.47 -12.81
CA MET A 1 20.95 -0.90 -12.31
C MET A 1 21.14 -1.38 -10.88
N VAL A 2 20.30 -0.96 -9.93
CA VAL A 2 20.41 -1.37 -8.52
C VAL A 2 19.14 -2.11 -8.12
N SER A 3 19.31 -3.27 -7.50
CA SER A 3 18.20 -4.08 -6.99
C SER A 3 17.83 -3.60 -5.58
N VAL A 4 16.62 -3.07 -5.42
CA VAL A 4 16.11 -2.58 -4.14
C VAL A 4 14.81 -3.29 -3.80
N VAL A 5 14.67 -3.75 -2.57
CA VAL A 5 13.42 -4.28 -2.01
C VAL A 5 12.88 -3.25 -1.01
N HIS A 6 11.68 -2.75 -1.25
CA HIS A 6 10.99 -1.82 -0.35
C HIS A 6 9.86 -2.55 0.38
N ILE A 7 9.96 -2.63 1.72
CA ILE A 7 8.94 -3.24 2.58
C ILE A 7 8.28 -2.11 3.37
N VAL A 8 6.95 -2.07 3.35
CA VAL A 8 6.16 -1.03 4.00
C VAL A 8 5.11 -1.68 4.90
N GLY A 9 5.04 -1.24 6.16
CA GLY A 9 3.93 -1.59 7.03
C GLY A 9 2.63 -0.93 6.56
N THR A 10 1.53 -1.67 6.54
CA THR A 10 0.21 -1.15 6.15
C THR A 10 -0.78 -1.23 7.31
N PRO A 11 -1.88 -0.47 7.27
CA PRO A 11 -2.96 -0.60 8.25
C PRO A 11 -3.49 -2.04 8.35
N SER A 12 -4.08 -2.42 9.48
CA SER A 12 -4.60 -3.79 9.65
C SER A 12 -5.59 -4.16 8.53
N THR A 13 -5.60 -5.44 8.13
CA THR A 13 -6.50 -5.93 7.07
C THR A 13 -7.97 -5.67 7.39
N VAL A 14 -8.34 -5.69 8.67
CA VAL A 14 -9.69 -5.31 9.15
C VAL A 14 -10.01 -3.84 8.86
N SER A 15 -9.08 -2.92 9.15
CA SER A 15 -9.27 -1.48 8.87
C SER A 15 -9.28 -1.18 7.37
N GLN A 16 -8.50 -1.93 6.58
CA GLN A 16 -8.54 -1.84 5.12
C GLN A 16 -9.90 -2.30 4.58
N ALA A 17 -10.38 -3.44 5.06
CA ALA A 17 -11.66 -4.01 4.65
C ALA A 17 -12.87 -3.14 5.04
N SER A 18 -12.79 -2.41 6.17
CA SER A 18 -13.84 -1.49 6.60
C SER A 18 -13.77 -0.10 5.94
N GLY A 19 -12.74 0.17 5.13
CA GLY A 19 -12.56 1.48 4.51
C GLY A 19 -12.30 2.61 5.53
N ALA A 20 -11.65 2.29 6.66
CA ALA A 20 -11.45 3.24 7.76
C ALA A 20 -10.68 4.51 7.33
N ILE A 21 -11.05 5.66 7.89
CA ILE A 21 -10.33 6.92 7.68
C ILE A 21 -9.16 6.99 8.66
N LEU A 22 -7.94 6.84 8.14
CA LEU A 22 -6.72 6.78 8.95
C LEU A 22 -5.74 7.89 8.55
N HIS A 23 -4.97 8.37 9.53
CA HIS A 23 -3.78 9.18 9.26
C HIS A 23 -2.83 8.36 8.35
N HIS A 24 -2.01 8.97 7.51
CA HIS A 24 -1.19 8.25 6.50
C HIS A 24 -1.97 7.56 5.37
N THR A 25 -3.24 7.92 5.17
CA THR A 25 -4.00 7.62 3.95
C THR A 25 -4.43 8.91 3.28
N LEU A 26 -5.08 8.81 2.11
CA LEU A 26 -5.75 9.96 1.49
C LEU A 26 -7.11 10.29 2.12
N GLY A 27 -7.52 9.57 3.18
CA GLY A 27 -8.80 9.81 3.84
C GLY A 27 -10.01 9.48 2.98
N ASN A 28 -9.86 8.57 2.01
CA ASN A 28 -10.89 8.18 1.05
C ASN A 28 -11.28 6.69 1.14
N GLY A 29 -10.75 5.95 2.11
CA GLY A 29 -11.02 4.51 2.30
C GLY A 29 -10.32 3.58 1.29
N ASP A 30 -9.57 4.10 0.31
CA ASP A 30 -8.81 3.29 -0.63
C ASP A 30 -7.35 3.10 -0.15
N PHE A 31 -7.05 1.88 0.32
CA PHE A 31 -5.72 1.51 0.81
C PHE A 31 -4.76 1.02 -0.29
N ARG A 32 -5.19 1.01 -1.56
CA ARG A 32 -4.37 0.58 -2.70
C ARG A 32 -3.73 1.74 -3.46
N VAL A 33 -4.10 2.99 -3.17
CA VAL A 33 -3.58 4.18 -3.89
C VAL A 33 -2.05 4.17 -4.01
N PHE A 34 -1.33 4.04 -2.88
CA PHE A 34 0.13 4.07 -2.90
C PHE A 34 0.75 2.86 -3.59
N ALA A 35 0.15 1.67 -3.45
CA ALA A 35 0.61 0.48 -4.16
C ALA A 35 0.43 0.62 -5.67
N ASN A 36 -0.69 1.21 -6.12
CA ASN A 36 -0.94 1.50 -7.52
C ASN A 36 0.07 2.51 -8.08
N MET A 37 0.40 3.58 -7.36
CA MET A 37 1.46 4.50 -7.74
C MET A 37 2.82 3.80 -7.86
N TYR A 38 3.12 2.85 -6.96
CA TYR A 38 4.40 2.14 -6.96
C TYR A 38 4.58 1.17 -8.14
N LYS A 39 3.51 0.79 -8.85
CA LYS A 39 3.58 -0.10 -10.03
C LYS A 39 4.47 0.47 -11.14
N GLU A 40 4.44 1.78 -11.31
CA GLU A 40 5.18 2.48 -12.38
C GLU A 40 6.70 2.50 -12.15
N VAL A 41 7.15 2.21 -10.92
CA VAL A 41 8.56 2.26 -10.52
C VAL A 41 9.09 0.94 -9.97
N THR A 42 8.31 -0.14 -10.07
CA THR A 42 8.70 -1.47 -9.62
C THR A 42 8.40 -2.53 -10.67
N ILE A 43 9.29 -3.53 -10.79
CA ILE A 43 9.07 -4.66 -11.69
C ILE A 43 8.12 -5.71 -11.11
N ALA A 44 8.00 -5.75 -9.78
CA ALA A 44 7.10 -6.64 -9.06
C ALA A 44 6.73 -6.03 -7.70
N GLN A 45 5.52 -6.34 -7.23
CA GLN A 45 5.03 -5.98 -5.89
C GLN A 45 3.99 -7.00 -5.43
N THR A 46 3.86 -7.19 -4.11
CA THR A 46 2.86 -8.09 -3.52
C THR A 46 2.42 -7.58 -2.15
N ASN A 47 1.23 -8.00 -1.71
CA ASN A 47 0.78 -7.85 -0.33
C ASN A 47 1.05 -9.16 0.42
N LEU A 48 1.60 -9.05 1.62
CA LEU A 48 1.73 -10.19 2.52
C LEU A 48 0.48 -10.22 3.41
N THR A 49 -0.28 -11.30 3.36
CA THR A 49 -1.54 -11.49 4.09
C THR A 49 -1.53 -12.76 4.92
#